data_AF-A0A0X3PNB1-F1
#
_entry.id   AF-A0A0X3PNB1-F1
#
_cell.length_a   1.000
_cell.length_b   1.000
_cell.length_c   1.000
_cell.angle_alpha   90.00
_cell.angle_beta   90.00
_cell.angle_gamma   90.00
#
_symmetry.space_group_name_H-M   'P 1'
#
loop_
_entity.id
_entity.type
_entity.pdbx_description
1 polymer ?
#
loop_
_entity_poly.entity_id
_entity_poly.type
_entity_poly.pdbx_seq_one_letter_code
_entity_poly.pdbx_strand_id
1 'polypeptide(L)'
;MRKQGQLPACILYWCVAAQSGCLLNLMQSSQPARSIASRLQELATNAALMAKDVRKKNSRMADLLERYHIEANKAVLFFLLDAKPSCDWVDLIATFNTAFSPESPNTEVQVFRYHFGQLIASPRDTANFLQEMWRPQRETSLITLTDISRAVITCLPVTIFDKIGSEEQALFDETIRKLHTDLSALILRVLTSKQACTEQDLLQITAEASQWTTSSVI
;
A
#
# COMPACT_ATOMS: atom_id res chain seq x y z
N MET A 1 -23.51 12.75 -16.63
CA MET A 1 -23.54 12.29 -15.22
C MET A 1 -22.74 10.99 -15.12
N ARG A 2 -21.49 11.06 -14.63
CA ARG A 2 -20.64 9.87 -14.45
C ARG A 2 -21.07 9.17 -13.17
N LYS A 3 -21.44 7.88 -13.25
CA LYS A 3 -21.76 7.04 -12.09
C LYS A 3 -20.48 6.83 -11.27
N GLN A 4 -20.22 7.69 -10.29
CA GLN A 4 -19.13 7.52 -9.33
C GLN A 4 -19.51 6.39 -8.38
N GLY A 5 -18.99 5.18 -8.63
CA GLY A 5 -19.07 4.09 -7.67
C GLY A 5 -18.23 4.45 -6.45
N GLN A 6 -18.83 4.43 -5.27
CA GLN A 6 -18.11 4.53 -3.99
C GLN A 6 -16.94 3.52 -4.00
N LEU A 7 -15.71 4.04 -3.78
CA LEU A 7 -14.57 3.19 -3.47
C LEU A 7 -14.70 2.75 -2.00
N PRO A 8 -14.47 1.47 -1.70
CA PRO A 8 -14.43 0.99 -0.31
C PRO A 8 -13.39 1.74 0.52
N ALA A 9 -13.71 2.06 1.78
CA ALA A 9 -12.81 2.74 2.72
C ALA A 9 -11.47 2.00 2.94
N CYS A 10 -11.39 0.70 2.67
CA CYS A 10 -10.15 -0.08 2.73
C CYS A 10 -9.08 0.41 1.73
N ILE A 11 -9.48 1.06 0.64
CA ILE A 11 -8.57 1.62 -0.36
C ILE A 11 -7.89 2.88 0.15
N LEU A 12 -8.64 3.74 0.85
CA LEU A 12 -8.07 4.90 1.53
C LEU A 12 -7.11 4.46 2.64
N TYR A 13 -7.47 3.44 3.43
CA TYR A 13 -6.59 2.87 4.45
C TYR A 13 -5.32 2.24 3.88
N TRP A 14 -5.40 1.54 2.74
CA TRP A 14 -4.20 1.04 2.09
C TRP A 14 -3.37 2.14 1.45
N CYS A 15 -4.02 3.14 0.82
CA CYS A 15 -3.29 4.28 0.27
C CYS A 15 -2.57 5.02 1.40
N VAL A 16 -3.17 5.17 2.58
CA VAL A 16 -2.53 5.71 3.79
C VAL A 16 -1.37 4.82 4.25
N ALA A 17 -1.57 3.50 4.37
CA ALA A 17 -0.51 2.56 4.78
C ALA A 17 0.64 2.44 3.77
N ALA A 18 0.35 2.67 2.48
CA ALA A 18 1.29 2.64 1.36
C ALA A 18 1.86 4.04 1.01
N GLN A 19 1.31 5.12 1.56
CA GLN A 19 1.79 6.49 1.39
C GLN A 19 2.90 6.77 2.40
N SER A 20 4.12 6.60 1.89
CA SER A 20 5.31 7.41 2.20
C SER A 20 5.92 7.32 3.60
N GLY A 21 5.16 7.37 4.70
CA GLY A 21 5.73 7.24 6.05
C GLY A 21 6.28 5.84 6.29
N CYS A 22 5.46 4.79 6.11
CA CYS A 22 5.86 3.44 6.50
C CYS A 22 7.03 2.89 5.65
N LEU A 23 6.99 3.00 4.32
CA LEU A 23 8.06 2.47 3.45
C LEU A 23 9.36 3.28 3.52
N LEU A 24 9.30 4.62 3.57
CA LEU A 24 10.50 5.45 3.76
C LEU A 24 11.05 5.31 5.19
N ASN A 25 10.18 5.18 6.21
CA ASN A 25 10.64 4.87 7.57
C ASN A 25 11.26 3.48 7.63
N LEU A 26 10.76 2.50 6.87
CA LEU A 26 11.42 1.18 6.76
C LEU A 26 12.81 1.30 6.12
N MET A 27 13.01 2.19 5.14
CA MET A 27 14.34 2.50 4.57
C MET A 27 15.30 3.07 5.62
N GLN A 28 14.82 3.95 6.49
CA GLN A 28 15.62 4.60 7.53
C GLN A 28 15.75 3.75 8.81
N SER A 29 14.95 2.70 8.94
CA SER A 29 14.91 1.89 10.15
C SER A 29 16.05 0.87 10.19
N SER A 30 16.63 0.67 11.37
CA SER A 30 17.53 -0.45 11.66
C SER A 30 16.76 -1.77 11.87
N GLN A 31 15.54 -1.91 11.33
CA GLN A 31 14.70 -3.06 11.58
C GLN A 31 15.28 -4.33 10.92
N PRO A 32 15.10 -5.51 11.56
CA PRO A 32 15.49 -6.77 10.95
C PRO A 32 14.75 -6.99 9.62
N ALA A 33 15.45 -7.54 8.63
CA ALA A 33 14.91 -7.82 7.30
C ALA A 33 13.59 -8.64 7.33
N ARG A 34 13.40 -9.52 8.31
CA ARG A 34 12.14 -10.25 8.53
C ARG A 34 10.96 -9.36 8.91
N SER A 35 11.20 -8.33 9.71
CA SER A 35 10.14 -7.39 10.11
C SER A 35 9.67 -6.57 8.91
N ILE A 36 10.63 -6.14 8.08
CA ILE A 36 10.36 -5.46 6.81
C ILE A 36 9.57 -6.38 5.87
N ALA A 37 10.01 -7.63 5.71
CA ALA A 37 9.32 -8.64 4.91
C ALA A 37 7.86 -8.87 5.39
N SER A 38 7.63 -8.98 6.70
CA SER A 38 6.28 -9.16 7.25
C SER A 38 5.35 -7.99 6.90
N ARG A 39 5.83 -6.75 7.01
CA ARG A 39 5.04 -5.55 6.68
C ARG A 39 4.76 -5.47 5.18
N LEU A 40 5.75 -5.77 4.35
CA LEU A 40 5.59 -5.81 2.89
C LEU A 40 4.58 -6.88 2.47
N GLN A 41 4.58 -8.05 3.13
CA GLN A 41 3.63 -9.13 2.85
C GLN A 41 2.18 -8.72 3.17
N GLU A 42 1.96 -7.98 4.25
CA GLU A 42 0.65 -7.43 4.59
C GLU A 42 0.18 -6.43 3.52
N LEU A 43 1.05 -5.50 3.13
CA LEU A 43 0.75 -4.52 2.07
C LEU A 43 0.47 -5.21 0.72
N ALA A 44 1.23 -6.24 0.37
CA ALA A 44 1.03 -7.04 -0.84
C ALA A 44 -0.31 -7.78 -0.83
N THR A 45 -0.68 -8.36 0.31
CA THR A 45 -1.96 -9.08 0.48
C THR A 45 -3.13 -8.13 0.31
N ASN A 46 -3.06 -6.97 0.97
CA ASN A 46 -4.09 -5.94 0.86
C ASN A 46 -4.20 -5.43 -0.58
N ALA A 47 -3.07 -5.18 -1.26
CA ALA A 47 -3.05 -4.76 -2.67
C ALA A 47 -3.80 -5.74 -3.59
N ALA A 48 -3.55 -7.05 -3.44
CA ALA A 48 -4.26 -8.07 -4.22
C ALA A 48 -5.76 -8.13 -3.94
N LEU A 49 -6.18 -7.97 -2.68
CA LEU A 49 -7.60 -7.93 -2.31
C LEU A 49 -8.29 -6.73 -2.97
N MET A 50 -7.72 -5.54 -2.86
CA MET A 50 -8.33 -4.34 -3.45
C MET A 50 -8.32 -4.38 -4.98
N ALA A 51 -7.29 -4.96 -5.61
CA ALA A 51 -7.26 -5.11 -7.06
C ALA A 51 -8.50 -5.85 -7.56
N LYS A 52 -8.89 -6.93 -6.87
CA LYS A 52 -10.11 -7.70 -7.17
C LYS A 52 -11.37 -6.85 -7.01
N ASP A 53 -11.44 -6.07 -5.93
CA ASP A 53 -12.61 -5.24 -5.62
C ASP A 53 -12.81 -4.08 -6.60
N VAL A 54 -11.71 -3.46 -7.05
CA VAL A 54 -11.79 -2.29 -7.96
C VAL A 54 -11.78 -2.67 -9.43
N ARG A 55 -11.39 -3.89 -9.80
CA ARG A 55 -11.24 -4.34 -11.21
C ARG A 55 -12.39 -3.92 -12.12
N LYS A 56 -13.63 -4.10 -11.67
CA LYS A 56 -14.84 -3.77 -12.45
C LYS A 56 -15.12 -2.27 -12.56
N LYS A 57 -14.61 -1.47 -11.61
CA LYS A 57 -14.90 -0.03 -11.49
C LYS A 57 -13.75 0.84 -12.02
N ASN A 58 -12.51 0.39 -11.85
CA ASN A 58 -11.29 1.11 -12.21
C ASN A 58 -10.19 0.10 -12.57
N SER A 59 -10.16 -0.33 -13.83
CA SER A 59 -9.20 -1.31 -14.33
C SER A 59 -7.75 -0.84 -14.17
N ARG A 60 -7.48 0.43 -14.47
CA ARG A 60 -6.14 1.03 -14.31
C ARG A 60 -5.65 0.94 -12.87
N MET A 61 -6.50 1.24 -11.90
CA MET A 61 -6.15 1.10 -10.49
C MET A 61 -5.88 -0.35 -10.11
N ALA A 62 -6.70 -1.29 -10.60
CA ALA A 62 -6.51 -2.71 -10.36
C ALA A 62 -5.17 -3.22 -10.92
N ASP A 63 -4.79 -2.79 -12.14
CA ASP A 63 -3.51 -3.14 -12.74
C ASP A 63 -2.32 -2.64 -11.92
N LEU A 64 -2.40 -1.42 -11.39
CA LEU A 64 -1.37 -0.85 -10.53
C LEU A 64 -1.27 -1.57 -9.17
N LEU A 65 -2.40 -1.97 -8.58
CA LEU A 65 -2.45 -2.74 -7.34
C LEU A 65 -1.90 -4.17 -7.53
N GLU A 66 -2.19 -4.82 -8.65
CA GLU A 66 -1.59 -6.12 -9.00
C GLU A 66 -0.09 -6.01 -9.23
N ARG A 67 0.36 -4.95 -9.90
CA ARG A 67 1.78 -4.68 -10.05
C ARG A 67 2.45 -4.45 -8.69
N TYR A 68 1.83 -3.68 -7.80
CA TYR A 68 2.32 -3.51 -6.44
C TYR A 68 2.45 -4.86 -5.72
N HIS A 69 1.42 -5.70 -5.80
CA HIS A 69 1.42 -7.02 -5.18
C HIS A 69 2.59 -7.90 -5.66
N ILE A 70 2.83 -7.94 -6.98
CA ILE A 70 3.93 -8.69 -7.58
C ILE A 70 5.28 -8.15 -7.07
N GLU A 71 5.53 -6.86 -7.21
CA GLU A 71 6.81 -6.25 -6.80
C GLU A 71 7.06 -6.38 -5.29
N ALA A 72 6.01 -6.25 -4.47
CA ALA A 72 6.13 -6.36 -3.02
C ALA A 72 6.50 -7.80 -2.63
N ASN A 73 5.87 -8.82 -3.24
CA ASN A 73 6.23 -10.22 -2.99
C ASN A 73 7.64 -10.57 -3.48
N LYS A 74 8.13 -9.99 -4.58
CA LYS A 74 9.54 -10.15 -4.99
C LYS A 74 10.47 -9.59 -3.91
N ALA A 75 10.19 -8.38 -3.43
CA ALA A 75 10.97 -7.75 -2.36
C ALA A 75 10.95 -8.58 -1.07
N VAL A 76 9.78 -9.08 -0.65
CA VAL A 76 9.63 -9.98 0.52
C VAL A 76 10.59 -11.16 0.42
N LEU A 77 10.62 -11.85 -0.72
CA LEU A 77 11.49 -13.01 -0.91
C LEU A 77 12.97 -12.66 -0.81
N PHE A 78 13.39 -11.52 -1.39
CA PHE A 78 14.79 -11.08 -1.28
C PHE A 78 15.15 -10.64 0.15
N PHE A 79 14.25 -9.98 0.88
CA PHE A 79 14.45 -9.68 2.30
C PHE A 79 14.57 -10.94 3.15
N LEU A 80 13.75 -11.97 2.89
CA LEU A 80 13.82 -13.24 3.61
C LEU A 80 15.10 -14.03 3.27
N LEU A 81 15.52 -13.99 2.00
CA LEU A 81 16.77 -14.57 1.53
C LEU A 81 17.98 -13.92 2.23
N ASP A 82 18.00 -12.59 2.35
CA ASP A 82 19.06 -11.85 3.05
C ASP A 82 19.03 -12.07 4.57
N ALA A 83 17.85 -12.32 5.17
CA ALA A 83 17.67 -12.51 6.60
C ALA A 83 18.18 -13.87 7.14
N LYS A 84 18.33 -14.87 6.29
CA LYS A 84 18.82 -16.21 6.65
C LYS A 84 19.75 -16.70 5.54
N PRO A 85 21.07 -16.48 5.60
CA PRO A 85 22.00 -17.15 4.68
C PRO A 85 22.22 -18.64 5.04
N SER A 86 21.30 -19.28 5.77
CA SER A 86 21.38 -20.69 6.15
C SER A 86 20.66 -21.55 5.12
N CYS A 87 21.29 -22.63 4.66
CA CYS A 87 20.79 -23.56 3.62
C CYS A 87 19.43 -24.25 3.90
N ASP A 88 18.76 -23.94 5.02
CA ASP A 88 17.40 -24.38 5.30
C ASP A 88 16.40 -23.34 4.77
N TRP A 89 16.04 -23.53 3.51
CA TRP A 89 15.14 -22.67 2.75
C TRP A 89 13.67 -23.09 2.82
N VAL A 90 13.29 -24.03 3.70
CA VAL A 90 11.92 -24.60 3.70
C VAL A 90 10.85 -23.51 3.80
N ASP A 91 10.97 -22.59 4.76
CA ASP A 91 10.04 -21.48 4.95
C ASP A 91 10.04 -20.51 3.74
N LEU A 92 11.22 -20.28 3.15
CA LEU A 92 11.37 -19.40 1.98
C LEU A 92 10.72 -20.02 0.75
N ILE A 93 10.90 -21.32 0.53
CA ILE A 93 10.30 -22.07 -0.57
C ILE A 93 8.78 -22.13 -0.42
N ALA A 94 8.28 -22.35 0.80
CA ALA A 94 6.85 -22.29 1.08
C ALA A 94 6.28 -20.90 0.73
N THR A 95 6.92 -19.84 1.23
CA THR A 95 6.54 -18.45 0.94
C THR A 95 6.58 -18.16 -0.56
N PHE A 96 7.63 -18.61 -1.25
CA PHE A 96 7.81 -18.46 -2.69
C PHE A 96 6.69 -19.13 -3.50
N ASN A 97 6.32 -20.36 -3.16
CA ASN A 97 5.25 -21.08 -3.85
C ASN A 97 3.86 -20.53 -3.54
N THR A 98 3.64 -19.97 -2.34
CA THR A 98 2.39 -19.27 -2.01
C THR A 98 2.27 -17.95 -2.74
N ALA A 99 3.34 -17.14 -2.77
CA ALA A 99 3.34 -15.83 -3.40
C ALA A 99 3.32 -15.91 -4.93
N PHE A 100 4.01 -16.90 -5.49
CA PHE A 100 4.15 -17.11 -6.92
C PHE A 100 3.78 -18.54 -7.26
N SER A 101 2.50 -18.80 -7.55
CA SER A 101 2.05 -20.17 -7.88
C SER A 101 2.77 -20.74 -9.10
N PRO A 102 3.21 -22.02 -9.08
CA PRO A 102 3.74 -22.70 -10.26
C PRO A 102 2.74 -22.74 -11.41
N GLU A 103 1.44 -22.78 -11.10
CA GLU A 103 0.35 -22.83 -12.09
C GLU A 103 -0.07 -21.43 -12.59
N SER A 104 0.68 -20.38 -12.25
CA SER A 104 0.35 -19.02 -12.66
C SER A 104 0.45 -18.87 -14.19
N PRO A 105 -0.60 -18.37 -14.88
CA PRO A 105 -0.53 -18.10 -16.32
C PRO A 105 0.28 -16.83 -16.64
N ASN A 106 0.73 -16.07 -15.63
CA ASN A 106 1.46 -14.83 -15.83
C ASN A 106 2.94 -15.11 -16.17
N THR A 107 3.37 -14.72 -17.37
CA THR A 107 4.75 -14.90 -17.86
C THR A 107 5.79 -14.26 -16.95
N GLU A 108 5.51 -13.08 -16.40
CA GLU A 108 6.43 -12.39 -15.48
C GLU A 108 6.64 -13.21 -14.20
N VAL A 109 5.57 -13.81 -13.68
CA VAL A 109 5.65 -14.71 -12.52
C VAL A 109 6.51 -15.92 -12.85
N GLN A 110 6.36 -16.52 -14.03
CA GLN A 110 7.14 -17.69 -14.43
C GLN A 110 8.64 -17.35 -14.61
N VAL A 111 8.95 -16.21 -15.23
CA VAL A 111 10.33 -15.72 -15.38
C VAL A 111 10.96 -15.48 -14.01
N PHE A 112 10.25 -14.81 -13.10
CA PHE A 112 10.73 -14.60 -11.75
C PHE A 112 10.94 -15.93 -11.01
N ARG A 113 9.99 -16.87 -11.12
CA ARG A 113 10.10 -18.19 -10.50
C ARG A 113 11.34 -18.95 -10.95
N TYR A 114 11.62 -18.92 -12.26
CA TYR A 114 12.80 -19.55 -12.83
C TYR A 114 14.10 -18.97 -12.24
N HIS A 115 14.25 -17.65 -12.28
CA HIS A 115 15.46 -16.99 -11.78
C HIS A 115 15.62 -17.12 -10.26
N PHE A 116 14.54 -16.98 -9.50
CA PHE A 116 14.58 -17.15 -8.05
C PHE A 116 14.90 -18.61 -7.66
N GLY A 117 14.36 -19.58 -8.41
CA GLY A 117 14.68 -21.00 -8.24
C GLY A 117 16.15 -21.32 -8.48
N GLN A 118 16.75 -20.76 -9.54
CA GLN A 118 18.19 -20.87 -9.80
C GLN A 118 19.02 -20.29 -8.65
N LEU A 119 18.59 -19.14 -8.14
CA LEU A 119 19.27 -18.44 -7.06
C LEU A 119 19.36 -19.31 -5.80
N ILE A 120 18.22 -19.81 -5.30
CA ILE A 120 18.17 -20.60 -4.06
C ILE A 120 18.79 -22.00 -4.20
N ALA A 121 18.93 -22.52 -5.44
CA ALA A 121 19.58 -23.80 -5.70
C ALA A 121 21.12 -23.73 -5.59
N SER A 122 21.70 -22.53 -5.60
CA SER A 122 23.14 -22.30 -5.59
C SER A 122 23.53 -21.35 -4.46
N PRO A 123 24.11 -21.85 -3.35
CA PRO A 123 24.58 -20.99 -2.26
C PRO A 123 25.59 -19.93 -2.71
N ARG A 124 26.43 -20.25 -3.71
CA ARG A 124 27.40 -19.32 -4.30
C ARG A 124 26.70 -18.20 -5.05
N ASP A 125 25.74 -18.53 -5.91
CA ASP A 125 25.02 -17.51 -6.69
C ASP A 125 24.13 -16.65 -5.78
N THR A 126 23.53 -17.26 -4.75
CA THR A 126 22.83 -16.54 -3.68
C THR A 126 23.75 -15.52 -3.01
N ALA A 127 24.95 -15.92 -2.58
CA ALA A 127 25.88 -15.02 -1.89
C ALA A 127 26.33 -13.86 -2.80
N ASN A 128 26.66 -14.15 -4.06
CA ASN A 128 27.06 -13.14 -5.04
C ASN A 128 25.92 -12.16 -5.33
N PHE A 129 24.71 -12.67 -5.60
CA PHE A 129 23.54 -11.82 -5.80
C PHE A 129 23.27 -10.92 -4.61
N LEU A 130 23.31 -11.46 -3.39
CA LEU A 130 23.06 -10.67 -2.17
C LEU A 130 24.08 -9.52 -2.03
N GLN A 131 25.36 -9.79 -2.30
CA GLN A 131 26.44 -8.81 -2.16
C GLN A 131 26.49 -7.79 -3.30
N GLU A 132 26.37 -8.24 -4.54
CA GLU A 132 26.65 -7.44 -5.74
C GLU A 132 25.40 -6.72 -6.27
N MET A 133 24.21 -7.32 -6.07
CA MET A 133 22.96 -6.83 -6.67
C MET A 133 21.96 -6.36 -5.62
N TRP A 134 21.57 -7.23 -4.69
CA TRP A 134 20.46 -6.94 -3.76
C TRP A 134 20.82 -5.88 -2.73
N ARG A 135 21.83 -6.11 -1.88
CA ARG A 135 22.14 -5.17 -0.78
C ARG A 135 22.45 -3.74 -1.27
N PRO A 136 23.21 -3.53 -2.36
CA PRO A 136 23.45 -2.18 -2.89
C PRO A 136 22.20 -1.50 -3.45
N GLN A 137 21.21 -2.26 -3.94
CA GLN A 137 20.04 -1.73 -4.66
C GLN A 137 18.71 -1.97 -3.92
N ARG A 138 18.75 -2.49 -2.70
CA ARG A 138 17.56 -2.83 -1.91
C ARG A 138 16.57 -1.67 -1.76
N GLU A 139 17.11 -0.46 -1.62
CA GLU A 139 16.30 0.77 -1.54
C GLU A 139 15.53 1.02 -2.84
N THR A 140 16.09 0.69 -4.00
CA THR A 140 15.44 0.85 -5.30
C THR A 140 14.15 0.02 -5.38
N SER A 141 14.11 -1.17 -4.78
CA SER A 141 12.88 -1.96 -4.70
C SER A 141 11.79 -1.27 -3.86
N LEU A 142 12.16 -0.62 -2.76
CA LEU A 142 11.22 0.12 -1.91
C LEU A 142 10.75 1.43 -2.57
N ILE A 143 11.64 2.12 -3.30
CA ILE A 143 11.30 3.28 -4.11
C ILE A 143 10.28 2.89 -5.20
N THR A 144 10.51 1.77 -5.88
CA THR A 144 9.59 1.25 -6.89
C THR A 144 8.19 1.02 -6.31
N LEU A 145 8.09 0.44 -5.10
CA LEU A 145 6.80 0.28 -4.41
C LEU A 145 6.15 1.61 -4.07
N THR A 146 6.94 2.60 -3.65
CA THR A 146 6.48 3.96 -3.36
C THR A 146 5.96 4.67 -4.62
N ASP A 147 6.61 4.47 -5.77
CA ASP A 147 6.18 5.05 -7.03
C ASP A 147 4.89 4.41 -7.54
N ILE A 148 4.77 3.08 -7.42
CA ILE A 148 3.53 2.37 -7.75
C ILE A 148 2.40 2.82 -6.83
N SER A 149 2.64 2.93 -5.52
CA SER A 149 1.61 3.41 -4.59
C SER A 149 1.16 4.82 -4.98
N ARG A 150 2.10 5.75 -5.26
CA ARG A 150 1.80 7.09 -5.78
C ARG A 150 0.91 7.05 -7.03
N ALA A 151 1.20 6.16 -7.97
CA ALA A 151 0.38 5.98 -9.16
C ALA A 151 -1.04 5.47 -8.83
N VAL A 152 -1.19 4.56 -7.86
CA VAL A 152 -2.51 4.11 -7.38
C VAL A 152 -3.32 5.28 -6.84
N ILE A 153 -2.70 6.17 -6.06
CA ILE A 153 -3.37 7.37 -5.52
C ILE A 153 -3.90 8.27 -6.63
N THR A 154 -3.15 8.45 -7.72
CA THR A 154 -3.64 9.26 -8.85
C THR A 154 -4.89 8.67 -9.53
N CYS A 155 -5.21 7.40 -9.25
CA CYS A 155 -6.42 6.75 -9.75
C CYS A 155 -7.61 6.88 -8.80
N LEU A 156 -7.42 7.42 -7.58
CA LEU A 156 -8.51 7.69 -6.66
C LEU A 156 -9.43 8.78 -7.24
N PRO A 157 -10.75 8.65 -7.07
CA PRO A 157 -11.65 9.72 -7.48
C PRO A 157 -11.36 10.97 -6.65
N VAL A 158 -11.45 12.12 -7.30
CA VAL A 158 -11.47 13.41 -6.61
C VAL A 158 -12.65 13.40 -5.64
N THR A 159 -12.33 13.41 -4.36
CA THR A 159 -13.25 13.52 -3.24
C THR A 159 -13.58 14.99 -2.98
N ILE A 160 -14.58 15.21 -2.14
CA ILE A 160 -14.91 16.57 -1.74
C ILE A 160 -13.78 17.21 -0.91
N PHE A 161 -13.00 16.40 -0.17
CA PHE A 161 -11.85 16.85 0.60
C PHE A 161 -10.70 17.38 -0.26
N ASP A 162 -10.60 16.95 -1.52
CA ASP A 162 -9.63 17.47 -2.50
C ASP A 162 -9.97 18.90 -2.96
N LYS A 163 -11.15 19.42 -2.57
CA LYS A 163 -11.57 20.80 -2.85
C LYS A 163 -11.15 21.79 -1.76
N ILE A 164 -10.59 21.30 -0.65
CA ILE A 164 -10.06 22.15 0.42
C ILE A 164 -8.86 22.93 -0.10
N GLY A 165 -8.88 24.26 0.05
CA GLY A 165 -7.82 25.16 -0.41
C GLY A 165 -7.78 25.38 -1.93
N SER A 166 -8.71 24.79 -2.68
CA SER A 166 -8.87 25.07 -4.12
C SER A 166 -9.91 26.17 -4.37
N GLU A 167 -10.04 26.61 -5.62
CA GLU A 167 -11.09 27.54 -6.06
C GLU A 167 -12.51 27.01 -5.79
N GLU A 168 -12.66 25.70 -5.58
CA GLU A 168 -13.93 25.02 -5.32
C GLU A 168 -14.20 24.80 -3.82
N GLN A 169 -13.40 25.38 -2.90
CA GLN A 169 -13.59 25.25 -1.45
C GLN A 169 -14.99 25.70 -1.00
N ALA A 170 -15.54 26.74 -1.63
CA ALA A 170 -16.90 27.20 -1.33
C ALA A 170 -17.97 26.10 -1.57
N LEU A 171 -17.77 25.25 -2.58
CA LEU A 171 -18.67 24.13 -2.88
C LEU A 171 -18.53 23.01 -1.84
N PHE A 172 -17.31 22.73 -1.36
CA PHE A 172 -17.09 21.82 -0.24
C PHE A 172 -17.85 22.31 1.00
N ASP A 173 -17.62 23.57 1.39
CA ASP A 173 -18.22 24.20 2.55
C ASP A 173 -19.75 24.14 2.50
N GLU A 174 -20.34 24.51 1.36
CA GLU A 174 -21.78 24.48 1.15
C GLU A 174 -22.34 23.05 1.23
N THR A 175 -21.67 22.09 0.60
CA THR A 175 -22.12 20.69 0.58
C THR A 175 -22.05 20.06 1.97
N ILE A 176 -20.98 20.31 2.73
CA ILE A 176 -20.83 19.77 4.09
C ILE A 176 -21.84 20.41 5.04
N ARG A 177 -22.06 21.74 4.97
CA ARG A 177 -23.08 22.42 5.81
C ARG A 177 -24.48 21.87 5.60
N LYS A 178 -24.85 21.50 4.37
CA LYS A 178 -26.16 20.92 4.03
C LYS A 178 -26.44 19.57 4.71
N LEU A 179 -25.41 18.87 5.18
CA LEU A 179 -25.58 17.57 5.85
C LEU A 179 -26.15 17.72 7.26
N HIS A 180 -25.96 18.87 7.93
CA HIS A 180 -26.50 19.17 9.26
C HIS A 180 -26.26 18.06 10.30
N THR A 181 -25.05 17.48 10.33
CA THR A 181 -24.64 16.46 11.31
C THR A 181 -23.49 16.94 12.20
N ASP A 182 -23.33 16.33 13.37
CA ASP A 182 -22.15 16.58 14.23
C ASP A 182 -20.84 16.28 13.49
N LEU A 183 -20.82 15.23 12.67
CA LEU A 183 -19.69 14.92 11.79
C LEU A 183 -19.40 16.05 10.80
N SER A 184 -20.43 16.64 10.20
CA SER A 184 -20.24 17.78 9.29
C SER A 184 -19.69 19.01 10.01
N ALA A 185 -20.11 19.26 11.26
CA ALA A 185 -19.57 20.35 12.07
C ALA A 185 -18.10 20.09 12.46
N LEU A 186 -17.75 18.86 12.83
CA LEU A 186 -16.38 18.44 13.13
C LEU A 186 -15.48 18.58 11.90
N ILE A 187 -15.93 18.09 10.74
CA ILE A 187 -15.20 18.19 9.48
C ILE A 187 -14.90 19.65 9.14
N LEU A 188 -15.92 20.53 9.19
CA LEU A 188 -15.72 21.95 8.92
C LEU A 188 -14.74 22.55 9.93
N ARG A 189 -14.89 22.26 11.22
CA ARG A 189 -14.02 22.80 12.27
C ARG A 189 -12.54 22.40 12.07
N VAL A 190 -12.28 21.12 11.80
CA VAL A 190 -10.89 20.62 11.62
C VAL A 190 -10.27 21.19 10.33
N LEU A 191 -11.06 21.33 9.27
CA LEU A 191 -10.58 21.76 7.96
C LEU A 191 -10.70 23.27 7.71
N THR A 192 -11.21 24.04 8.68
CA THR A 192 -11.37 25.49 8.55
C THR A 192 -10.02 26.15 8.31
N SER A 193 -9.95 26.99 7.27
CA SER A 193 -8.75 27.76 6.87
C SER A 193 -7.55 26.91 6.44
N LYS A 194 -7.72 25.61 6.18
CA LYS A 194 -6.66 24.75 5.65
C LYS A 194 -6.50 24.96 4.14
N GLN A 195 -5.25 24.93 3.67
CA GLN A 195 -4.91 25.02 2.24
C GLN A 195 -4.97 23.67 1.51
N ALA A 196 -5.09 22.57 2.25
CA ALA A 196 -5.33 21.23 1.75
C ALA A 196 -5.82 20.35 2.92
N CYS A 197 -6.55 19.27 2.62
CA CYS A 197 -6.85 18.23 3.60
C CYS A 197 -5.68 17.23 3.65
N THR A 198 -5.06 17.07 4.81
CA THR A 198 -3.93 16.12 4.99
C THR A 198 -4.40 14.82 5.65
N GLU A 199 -3.56 13.78 5.61
CA GLU A 199 -3.80 12.52 6.33
C GLU A 199 -4.01 12.75 7.83
N GLN A 200 -3.23 13.64 8.44
CA GLN A 200 -3.34 13.95 9.87
C GLN A 200 -4.70 14.59 10.21
N ASP A 201 -5.25 15.41 9.31
CA ASP A 201 -6.59 15.99 9.49
C ASP A 201 -7.67 14.89 9.43
N LEU A 202 -7.56 13.92 8.52
CA LEU A 202 -8.48 12.77 8.44
C LEU A 202 -8.39 11.85 9.68
N LEU A 203 -7.17 11.62 10.17
CA LEU A 203 -6.94 10.85 11.41
C LEU A 203 -7.54 11.56 12.62
N GLN A 204 -7.39 12.89 12.71
CA GLN A 204 -8.02 13.68 13.77
C GLN A 204 -9.55 13.59 13.71
N ILE A 205 -10.15 13.79 12.53
CA ILE A 205 -11.61 13.67 12.34
C ILE A 205 -12.09 12.28 12.78
N THR A 206 -11.37 11.23 12.40
CA THR A 206 -11.73 9.84 12.74
C THR A 206 -11.62 9.58 14.24
N ALA A 207 -10.52 10.03 14.87
CA ALA A 207 -10.28 9.87 16.30
C ALA A 207 -11.37 10.57 17.13
N GLU A 208 -11.70 11.83 16.79
CA GLU A 208 -12.72 12.59 17.49
C GLU A 208 -14.13 12.04 17.25
N ALA A 209 -14.47 11.65 16.02
CA ALA A 209 -15.76 11.03 15.72
C ALA A 209 -15.96 9.69 16.44
N SER A 210 -14.89 8.92 16.65
CA SER A 210 -14.97 7.64 17.38
C SER A 210 -15.38 7.79 18.85
N GLN A 211 -15.09 8.93 19.47
CA GLN A 211 -15.48 9.22 20.86
C GLN A 211 -17.00 9.36 21.01
N TRP A 212 -17.71 9.76 19.95
CA TRP A 212 -19.17 9.87 19.97
C TRP A 212 -19.87 8.51 20.05
N THR A 213 -19.22 7.45 19.55
CA THR A 213 -19.77 6.08 19.68
C THR A 213 -19.54 5.46 21.05
N THR A 214 -18.60 5.98 21.85
CA THR A 214 -18.28 5.46 23.18
C THR A 214 -19.13 6.11 24.29
N SER A 215 -19.74 7.26 24.02
CA SER A 215 -20.57 7.99 24.99
C SER A 215 -22.05 7.56 25.03
N SER A 216 -22.47 6.64 24.16
CA SER A 216 -23.87 6.20 24.03
C SER A 216 -24.23 4.93 24.82
N VAL A 217 -23.33 4.46 25.69
CA VAL A 217 -23.59 3.33 26.61
C VAL A 217 -23.59 3.84 28.04
N ILE A 218 -24.70 4.48 28.44
CA ILE A 218 -25.17 4.61 29.83
C ILE A 218 -26.67 4.39 29.81
#